data_AF-A0A2I0PX80-F1
#
_entry.id   AF-A0A2I0PX80-F1
#
_cell.length_a   1.000
_cell.length_b   1.000
_cell.length_c   1.000
_cell.angle_alpha   90.00
_cell.angle_beta   90.00
_cell.angle_gamma   90.00
#
_symmetry.space_group_name_H-M   'P 1'
#
loop_
_entity.id
_entity.type
_entity.pdbx_description
1 polymer ?
#
loop_
_entity_poly.entity_id
_entity_poly.type
_entity_poly.pdbx_seq_one_letter_code
_entity_poly.pdbx_strand_id
1 'polypeptide(L)'
;MGVFRYENKYAAPTKEQRERYMTGEREEHTFGPDDKILLIAYDEAVYIKDDIDEVRILFTGIKDKQKAYDEVRTLIEHHQQKSEEESPFSTANEY
;
A
#
# COMPACT_ATOMS: atom_id res chain seq x y z
N MET A 1 10.69 -14.36 -8.94
CA MET A 1 9.89 -13.72 -7.89
C MET A 1 10.48 -12.35 -7.65
N GLY A 2 9.68 -11.30 -7.74
CA GLY A 2 10.14 -9.91 -7.79
C GLY A 2 9.08 -8.93 -7.26
N VAL A 3 9.52 -7.71 -6.96
CA VAL A 3 8.68 -6.63 -6.43
C VAL A 3 8.42 -5.63 -7.55
N PHE A 4 7.16 -5.32 -7.80
CA PHE A 4 6.75 -4.33 -8.80
C PHE A 4 6.07 -3.17 -8.09
N ARG A 5 6.69 -2.00 -8.13
CA ARG A 5 6.16 -0.76 -7.56
C ARG A 5 5.64 0.14 -8.68
N TYR A 6 4.47 0.70 -8.47
CA TYR A 6 3.74 1.53 -9.42
C TYR A 6 3.40 2.85 -8.73
N GLU A 7 4.14 3.90 -9.08
CA GLU A 7 4.04 5.24 -8.47
C GLU A 7 3.19 6.16 -9.35
N ASN A 8 1.97 5.73 -9.67
CA ASN A 8 1.03 6.50 -10.48
C ASN A 8 -0.39 5.91 -10.37
N LYS A 9 -1.42 6.77 -10.31
CA LYS A 9 -2.82 6.34 -10.24
C LYS A 9 -3.29 5.46 -11.40
N TYR A 10 -2.65 5.58 -12.57
CA TYR A 10 -2.96 4.77 -13.75
C TYR A 10 -2.07 3.52 -13.87
N ALA A 11 -1.02 3.43 -13.08
CA ALA A 11 -0.13 2.29 -13.08
C ALA A 11 -0.75 1.17 -12.24
N ALA A 12 -0.98 0.03 -12.88
CA ALA A 12 -1.60 -1.14 -12.29
C ALA A 12 -0.85 -2.39 -12.79
N PRO A 13 -0.90 -3.49 -12.04
CA PRO A 13 -0.34 -4.75 -12.51
C PRO A 13 -0.94 -5.13 -13.87
N THR A 14 -0.08 -5.62 -14.77
CA THR A 14 -0.48 -6.00 -16.12
C THR A 14 -1.46 -7.15 -16.10
N LYS A 15 -2.21 -7.33 -17.19
CA LYS A 15 -3.19 -8.42 -17.28
C LYS A 15 -2.56 -9.79 -16.97
N GLU A 16 -1.38 -10.07 -17.53
CA GLU A 16 -0.61 -11.29 -17.24
C GLU A 16 -0.26 -11.44 -15.75
N GLN A 17 0.15 -10.37 -15.07
CA GLN A 17 0.45 -10.44 -13.64
C GLN A 17 -0.81 -10.73 -12.82
N ARG A 18 -1.96 -10.16 -13.21
CA ARG A 18 -3.24 -10.41 -12.53
C ARG A 18 -3.68 -11.85 -12.71
N GLU A 19 -3.63 -12.36 -13.94
CA GLU A 19 -4.01 -13.74 -14.25
C GLU A 19 -3.07 -14.77 -13.58
N ARG A 20 -1.79 -14.42 -13.42
CA ARG A 20 -0.78 -15.33 -12.87
C ARG A 20 -0.68 -15.31 -11.36
N TYR A 21 -0.82 -14.15 -10.73
CA TYR A 21 -0.51 -13.95 -9.32
C TYR A 21 -1.70 -13.47 -8.48
N MET A 22 -2.73 -12.91 -9.11
CA MET A 22 -3.92 -12.37 -8.43
C MET A 22 -5.15 -13.25 -8.68
N THR A 23 -4.96 -14.56 -8.61
CA THR A 23 -5.98 -15.59 -8.82
C THR A 23 -6.13 -16.48 -7.59
N GLY A 24 -7.27 -17.15 -7.45
CA GLY A 24 -7.56 -18.02 -6.31
C GLY A 24 -8.09 -17.31 -5.07
N GLU A 25 -7.95 -17.96 -3.91
CA GLU A 25 -8.34 -17.40 -2.61
C GLU A 25 -7.47 -16.20 -2.26
N ARG A 26 -8.11 -15.17 -1.71
CA ARG A 26 -7.45 -13.92 -1.33
C ARG A 26 -7.95 -13.44 0.01
N GLU A 27 -7.03 -12.93 0.82
CA GLU A 27 -7.33 -12.28 2.09
C GLU A 27 -7.08 -10.77 1.93
N GLU A 28 -8.13 -9.99 2.20
CA GLU A 28 -8.11 -8.55 2.09
C GLU A 28 -8.01 -7.96 3.51
N HIS A 29 -6.99 -7.14 3.73
CA HIS A 29 -6.73 -6.44 4.99
C HIS A 29 -6.60 -4.95 4.73
N THR A 30 -7.38 -4.14 5.45
CA THR A 30 -7.28 -2.69 5.40
C THR A 30 -6.48 -2.16 6.59
N PHE A 31 -5.70 -1.11 6.34
CA PHE A 31 -4.84 -0.47 7.31
C PHE A 31 -4.80 1.05 7.10
N GLY A 32 -4.25 1.75 8.11
CA GLY A 32 -4.05 3.20 8.09
C GLY A 32 -5.30 4.01 8.45
N PRO A 33 -5.18 5.35 8.46
CA PRO A 33 -6.32 6.24 8.66
C PRO A 33 -7.32 6.09 7.50
N ASP A 34 -8.61 6.00 7.83
CA ASP A 34 -9.72 5.84 6.88
C ASP A 34 -9.65 4.58 5.99
N ASP A 35 -8.97 3.51 6.42
CA ASP A 35 -8.85 2.25 5.67
C ASP A 35 -8.28 2.41 4.25
N LYS A 36 -7.46 3.46 4.06
CA LYS A 36 -6.94 3.88 2.74
C LYS A 36 -5.81 2.99 2.21
N ILE A 37 -5.20 2.14 3.05
CA ILE A 37 -4.15 1.20 2.66
C ILE A 37 -4.75 -0.20 2.64
N LEU A 38 -4.87 -0.79 1.45
CA LEU A 38 -5.42 -2.12 1.26
C LEU A 38 -4.31 -3.11 0.90
N LEU A 39 -4.14 -4.15 1.72
CA LEU A 39 -3.31 -5.30 1.43
C LEU A 39 -4.19 -6.47 1.01
N ILE A 40 -3.90 -7.05 -0.15
CA ILE A 40 -4.56 -8.23 -0.68
C ILE A 40 -3.52 -9.33 -0.78
N ALA A 41 -3.58 -10.30 0.14
CA ALA A 41 -2.73 -11.47 0.12
C ALA A 41 -3.39 -12.58 -0.71
N TYR A 42 -2.71 -12.99 -1.78
CA TYR A 42 -3.03 -14.18 -2.56
C TYR A 42 -2.15 -15.35 -2.07
N ASP A 43 -2.40 -16.56 -2.56
CA ASP A 43 -1.60 -17.74 -2.23
C ASP A 43 -0.10 -17.51 -2.57
N GLU A 44 0.16 -17.05 -3.80
CA GLU A 44 1.53 -16.90 -4.35
C GLU A 44 2.02 -15.43 -4.45
N ALA A 45 1.22 -14.45 -4.04
CA ALA A 45 1.56 -13.04 -4.16
C ALA A 45 0.87 -12.14 -3.12
N VAL A 46 1.35 -10.91 -2.98
CA VAL A 46 0.69 -9.88 -2.17
C VAL A 46 0.61 -8.60 -2.96
N TYR A 47 -0.56 -7.98 -2.95
CA TYR A 47 -0.81 -6.71 -3.59
C TYR A 47 -1.15 -5.65 -2.54
N ILE A 48 -0.41 -4.55 -2.53
CA ILE A 48 -0.66 -3.40 -1.68
C ILE A 48 -1.20 -2.28 -2.56
N LYS A 49 -2.27 -1.65 -2.11
CA LYS A 49 -2.87 -0.47 -2.70
C LYS A 49 -2.91 0.62 -1.64
N ASP A 50 -2.09 1.63 -1.84
CA ASP A 50 -2.10 2.86 -1.06
C ASP A 50 -2.89 3.93 -1.83
N ASP A 51 -4.04 4.32 -1.30
CA ASP A 51 -4.92 5.32 -1.94
C ASP A 51 -4.53 6.77 -1.55
N ILE A 52 -3.60 6.94 -0.59
CA ILE A 52 -3.21 8.26 -0.08
C ILE A 52 -2.11 8.88 -0.96
N ASP A 53 -1.01 8.15 -1.20
CA ASP A 53 0.08 8.54 -2.11
C ASP A 53 -0.10 7.95 -3.52
N GLU A 54 -1.25 7.32 -3.81
CA GLU A 54 -1.58 6.65 -5.08
C GLU A 54 -0.54 5.59 -5.51
N VAL A 55 0.11 4.95 -4.54
CA VAL A 55 1.15 3.93 -4.75
C VAL A 55 0.53 2.53 -4.76
N ARG A 56 0.96 1.69 -5.70
CA ARG A 56 0.55 0.28 -5.75
C ARG A 56 1.79 -0.59 -5.83
N ILE A 57 1.80 -1.69 -5.07
CA ILE A 57 2.96 -2.58 -5.00
C ILE A 57 2.50 -4.02 -5.14
N LEU A 58 3.08 -4.77 -6.07
CA LEU A 58 2.84 -6.19 -6.25
C LEU A 58 4.11 -6.97 -5.90
N PHE A 59 4.03 -7.76 -4.83
CA PHE A 59 5.04 -8.72 -4.43
C PHE A 59 4.70 -10.08 -5.03
N THR A 60 5.49 -10.51 -6.02
CA THR A 60 5.33 -11.81 -6.66
C THR A 60 6.27 -12.80 -6.00
N GLY A 61 5.82 -13.44 -4.91
CA GLY A 61 6.58 -14.47 -4.22
C GLY A 61 6.19 -14.70 -2.76
N ILE A 62 6.12 -15.97 -2.37
CA ILE A 62 5.73 -16.40 -1.01
C ILE A 62 6.73 -15.87 0.03
N LYS A 63 8.02 -15.81 -0.30
CA LYS A 63 9.07 -15.28 0.59
C LYS A 63 9.01 -13.76 0.74
N ASP A 64 8.35 -13.08 -0.19
CA ASP A 64 8.20 -11.63 -0.19
C ASP A 64 6.90 -11.18 0.52
N LYS A 65 6.05 -12.13 0.97
CA LYS A 65 4.89 -11.84 1.85
C LYS A 65 5.31 -11.02 3.06
N GLN A 66 6.37 -11.44 3.75
CA GLN A 66 6.85 -10.74 4.94
C GLN A 66 7.30 -9.31 4.62
N LYS A 67 7.94 -9.10 3.47
CA LYS A 67 8.33 -7.76 3.01
C LYS A 67 7.11 -6.90 2.67
N ALA A 68 6.05 -7.48 2.13
CA ALA A 68 4.81 -6.75 1.86
C ALA A 68 4.19 -6.21 3.16
N TYR A 69 4.18 -7.01 4.23
CA TYR A 69 3.73 -6.55 5.55
C TYR A 69 4.63 -5.46 6.13
N ASP A 70 5.95 -5.58 5.97
CA ASP A 70 6.91 -4.56 6.42
C ASP A 70 6.74 -3.22 5.66
N GLU A 71 6.50 -3.30 4.36
CA GLU A 71 6.20 -2.14 3.51
C GLU A 71 4.88 -1.48 3.90
N VAL A 72 3.83 -2.25 4.21
CA VAL A 72 2.58 -1.68 4.74
C VAL A 72 2.82 -0.92 6.03
N ARG A 73 3.62 -1.45 6.96
CA ARG A 73 3.94 -0.74 8.21
C ARG A 73 4.67 0.56 7.94
N THR A 74 5.65 0.54 7.04
CA THR A 74 6.38 1.73 6.61
C THR A 74 5.45 2.78 6.00
N LEU A 75 4.49 2.37 5.16
CA LEU A 75 3.48 3.27 4.59
C LEU A 75 2.57 3.87 5.68
N ILE A 76 2.09 3.06 6.63
CA ILE A 76 1.28 3.56 7.75
C ILE A 76 2.05 4.60 8.56
N GLU A 77 3.31 4.32 8.90
CA GLU A 77 4.16 5.25 9.66
C GLU A 77 4.42 6.54 8.89
N HIS A 78 4.69 6.44 7.59
CA HIS A 78 4.85 7.60 6.70
C HIS A 78 3.59 8.48 6.68
N HIS A 79 2.41 7.86 6.55
CA HIS A 79 1.13 8.59 6.54
C HIS A 79 0.75 9.21 7.87
N GLN A 80 1.10 8.56 8.98
CA GLN A 80 0.93 9.14 10.31
C GLN A 80 1.79 10.39 10.46
N GLN A 81 3.08 10.32 10.10
CA GLN A 81 3.99 11.48 10.16
C GLN A 81 3.52 12.62 9.25
N LYS A 82 3.11 12.31 8.02
CA LYS A 82 2.62 13.30 7.06
C LYS A 82 1.31 13.95 7.52
N SER A 83 0.40 13.20 8.16
CA SER A 83 -0.82 13.77 8.76
C SER A 83 -0.51 14.68 9.97
N GLU A 84 0.52 14.38 10.74
CA GLU A 84 0.99 15.26 11.82
C GLU A 84 1.62 16.54 11.27
N GLU A 85 2.34 16.48 10.14
CA GLU A 85 2.89 17.66 9.46
C GLU A 85 1.83 18.49 8.71
N GLU A 86 0.80 17.87 8.16
CA GLU A 86 -0.34 18.54 7.51
C GLU A 86 -1.40 19.04 8.50
N SER A 87 -1.20 18.85 9.81
CA SER A 87 -1.95 19.61 10.82
C SER A 87 -1.58 21.07 10.64
N PRO A 88 -2.49 21.92 10.10
CA PRO A 88 -2.19 23.33 10.07
C PRO A 88 -2.11 23.74 11.53
N PHE A 89 -0.95 24.22 11.95
CA PHE A 89 -0.91 25.34 12.87
C PHE A 89 -1.68 26.50 12.20
N SER A 90 -3.01 26.39 12.17
CA SER A 90 -3.91 27.52 12.01
C SER A 90 -3.78 28.33 13.29
N THR A 91 -2.86 29.29 13.21
CA THR A 91 -3.10 30.71 13.40
C THR A 91 -3.72 31.19 14.72
N ALA A 92 -3.14 32.30 15.20
CA ALA A 92 -3.62 33.28 16.19
C ALA A 92 -3.03 33.04 17.59
N ASN A 93 -2.46 34.01 18.30
CA ASN A 93 -2.37 35.46 18.16
C ASN A 93 -1.42 35.99 19.26
N GLU A 94 -1.02 37.27 19.16
CA GLU A 94 -0.69 38.16 20.30
C GLU A 94 0.61 37.84 21.10
N TYR A 95 1.65 38.68 21.15
CA TYR A 95 1.79 40.14 21.26
C TYR A 95 3.13 40.63 20.68
#